data_AF-A0A957C9B5-F1
#
_entry.id   AF-A0A957C9B5-F1
#
_cell.length_a   1.000
_cell.length_b   1.000
_cell.length_c   1.000
_cell.angle_alpha   90.00
_cell.angle_beta   90.00
_cell.angle_gamma   90.00
#
_symmetry.space_group_name_H-M   'P 1'
#
loop_
_entity.id
_entity.type
_entity.pdbx_description
1 polymer ?
#
loop_
_entity_poly.entity_id
_entity_poly.type
_entity_poly.pdbx_seq_one_letter_code
_entity_poly.pdbx_strand_id
1 'polypeptide(L)'
;MTSQNQPRTLRKIFISYWLLLILLFVGIFIVGCTSSQGTITQTNPPMTVIPTIIGSATISLPTASAVTNTPVATSTIIMTSTKSPLPSSPPIATATSVPTLTFAEGEMLIQELMATNEECQLPCWWGIHIGDPLENVGQKFNDFGMRGWNTRTSNLGDGSLMGSITTGYYDEAEHLLYLGVSINFHVNNDNVDYMRIAVSRLSSERGEPEFARDWQNYFLTSILQDYGKPTQVYLRLRSISDPTPAPIYSLSLLYLEQGISITYNLEGVWLDNNQLRAEFCSDMENTNPLEISLFNPQHFEEWSAYFPPYDDELFAQSTWEARTDMDLDTFYQTFQDLGDRECIEVTN
;
A
#
# COMPACT_ATOMS: atom_id res chain seq x y z
N MET A 1 -54.38 33.79 8.16
CA MET A 1 -55.27 33.50 9.31
C MET A 1 -55.50 31.99 9.31
N THR A 2 -54.68 31.20 9.99
CA THR A 2 -54.92 30.76 11.39
C THR A 2 -53.59 30.45 12.08
N SER A 3 -53.32 31.16 13.17
CA SER A 3 -52.18 30.94 14.07
C SER A 3 -52.55 29.89 15.11
N GLN A 4 -51.95 28.70 15.05
CA GLN A 4 -52.10 27.67 16.07
C GLN A 4 -51.26 28.03 17.31
N ASN A 5 -51.94 28.37 18.40
CA ASN A 5 -51.36 28.52 19.72
C ASN A 5 -51.04 27.14 20.31
N GLN A 6 -49.76 26.78 20.36
CA GLN A 6 -49.29 25.60 21.11
C GLN A 6 -49.28 25.91 22.63
N PRO A 7 -49.81 25.01 23.48
CA PRO A 7 -49.92 25.27 24.92
C PRO A 7 -48.55 25.30 25.62
N ARG A 8 -48.26 26.45 26.26
CA ARG A 8 -47.01 26.75 27.00
C ARG A 8 -46.69 25.81 28.17
N THR A 9 -47.55 24.85 28.50
CA THR A 9 -47.38 23.91 29.61
C THR A 9 -46.45 22.73 29.27
N LEU A 10 -46.37 22.29 28.01
CA LEU A 10 -45.50 21.18 27.61
C LEU A 10 -44.01 21.51 27.66
N ARG A 11 -43.63 22.79 27.44
CA ARG A 11 -42.23 23.22 27.41
C ARG A 11 -41.55 23.14 28.79
N LYS A 12 -42.31 23.27 29.88
CA LYS A 12 -41.75 23.19 31.25
C LYS A 12 -41.45 21.75 31.67
N ILE A 13 -42.23 20.78 31.18
CA ILE A 13 -42.03 19.36 31.50
C ILE A 13 -40.76 18.84 30.80
N PHE A 14 -40.53 19.22 29.55
CA PHE A 14 -39.33 18.82 28.80
C PHE A 14 -38.03 19.36 29.41
N ILE A 15 -38.02 20.62 29.88
CA ILE A 15 -36.83 21.23 30.49
C ILE A 15 -36.47 20.55 31.82
N SER A 16 -37.48 20.18 32.61
CA SER A 16 -37.25 19.47 33.90
C SER A 16 -36.69 18.06 33.71
N TYR A 17 -37.11 17.35 32.65
CA TYR A 17 -36.63 16.00 32.36
C TYR A 17 -35.17 16.00 31.86
N TRP A 18 -34.82 16.97 31.02
CA TRP A 18 -33.44 17.15 30.54
C TRP A 18 -32.45 17.52 31.65
N LEU A 19 -32.84 18.39 32.59
CA LEU A 19 -31.98 18.73 33.74
C LEU A 19 -31.74 17.52 34.67
N LEU A 20 -32.74 16.67 34.87
CA LEU A 20 -32.59 15.43 35.64
C LEU A 20 -31.67 14.41 34.94
N LEU A 21 -31.77 14.28 33.61
CA LEU A 21 -30.90 13.42 32.81
C LEU A 21 -29.43 13.87 32.85
N ILE A 22 -29.19 15.18 32.74
CA ILE A 22 -27.83 15.76 32.82
C ILE A 22 -27.24 15.53 34.22
N LEU A 23 -28.00 15.74 35.29
CA LEU A 23 -27.51 15.50 36.66
C LEU A 23 -27.20 14.02 36.92
N LEU A 24 -27.98 13.11 36.34
CA LEU A 24 -27.75 11.67 36.46
C LEU A 24 -26.49 11.24 35.70
N PHE A 25 -26.24 11.82 34.51
CA PHE A 25 -25.01 11.59 33.75
C PHE A 25 -23.76 12.12 34.47
N VAL A 26 -23.81 13.33 35.03
CA VAL A 26 -22.68 13.91 35.78
C VAL A 26 -22.35 13.10 37.04
N GLY A 27 -23.35 12.50 37.69
CA GLY A 27 -23.13 11.62 38.85
C GLY A 27 -22.36 10.33 38.52
N ILE A 28 -22.55 9.77 37.32
CA ILE A 28 -21.85 8.54 36.89
C ILE A 28 -20.36 8.80 36.64
N PHE A 29 -19.99 9.98 36.16
CA PHE A 29 -18.59 10.31 35.87
C PHE A 29 -17.73 10.57 37.12
N ILE A 30 -18.33 10.84 38.29
CA ILE A 30 -17.56 11.20 39.51
C ILE A 30 -17.07 9.96 40.30
N VAL A 31 -17.56 8.74 40.00
CA VAL A 31 -17.19 7.52 40.75
C VAL A 31 -16.03 6.73 40.10
N GLY A 32 -15.47 7.20 38.97
CA GLY A 32 -14.58 6.39 38.13
C GLY A 32 -13.06 6.50 38.33
N CYS A 33 -12.53 7.38 39.19
CA CYS A 33 -11.08 7.55 39.35
C CYS A 33 -10.60 7.11 40.75
N THR A 34 -10.33 5.82 40.92
CA THR A 34 -9.40 5.33 41.94
C THR A 34 -8.18 4.73 41.25
N SER A 35 -7.16 5.56 41.05
CA SER A 35 -5.88 5.16 40.47
C SER A 35 -5.10 4.30 41.46
N SER A 36 -4.95 3.00 41.15
CA SER A 36 -4.01 2.11 41.82
C SER A 36 -2.61 2.35 41.25
N GLN A 37 -1.73 2.99 42.03
CA GLN A 37 -0.31 3.10 41.70
C GLN A 37 0.40 1.79 42.09
N GLY A 38 0.54 0.89 41.12
CA GLY A 38 1.44 -0.25 41.22
C GLY A 38 2.85 0.16 40.81
N THR A 39 3.77 0.25 41.77
CA THR A 39 5.21 0.46 41.52
C THR A 39 5.80 -0.75 40.81
N ILE A 40 6.11 -0.62 39.52
CA ILE A 40 6.86 -1.64 38.76
C ILE A 40 8.35 -1.30 38.86
N THR A 41 9.10 -2.12 39.60
CA THR A 41 10.56 -2.05 39.67
C THR A 41 11.15 -2.71 38.42
N GLN A 42 11.53 -1.90 37.43
CA GLN A 42 12.20 -2.36 36.22
C GLN A 42 13.65 -2.75 36.56
N THR A 43 13.91 -4.07 36.55
CA THR A 43 15.25 -4.63 36.75
C THR A 43 15.84 -4.88 35.37
N ASN A 44 16.68 -3.96 34.89
CA ASN A 44 17.38 -4.15 33.62
C ASN A 44 18.40 -5.29 33.73
N PRO A 45 18.40 -6.29 32.83
CA PRO A 45 19.47 -7.27 32.76
C PRO A 45 20.75 -6.61 32.21
N PRO A 46 21.93 -7.06 32.65
CA PRO A 46 23.21 -6.52 32.19
C PRO A 46 23.42 -6.78 30.70
N MET A 47 23.70 -5.72 29.95
CA MET A 47 24.16 -5.81 28.56
C MET A 47 25.41 -6.67 28.48
N THR A 48 25.31 -7.79 27.77
CA THR A 48 26.45 -8.60 27.38
C THR A 48 27.04 -8.00 26.11
N VAL A 49 28.23 -7.43 26.25
CA VAL A 49 29.00 -6.86 25.13
C VAL A 49 29.50 -8.00 24.25
N ILE A 50 29.00 -8.10 23.02
CA ILE A 50 29.50 -9.02 22.00
C ILE A 50 30.71 -8.35 21.32
N PRO A 51 31.91 -8.97 21.32
CA PRO A 51 33.07 -8.40 20.65
C PRO A 51 32.91 -8.45 19.12
N THR A 52 33.07 -7.29 18.48
CA THR A 52 33.16 -7.13 17.03
C THR A 52 34.42 -7.82 16.50
N ILE A 53 34.25 -8.92 15.77
CA ILE A 53 35.34 -9.59 15.06
C ILE A 53 35.57 -8.87 13.72
N ILE A 54 36.66 -8.10 13.64
CA ILE A 54 37.15 -7.51 12.40
C ILE A 54 37.88 -8.63 11.63
N GLY A 55 37.13 -9.36 10.80
CA GLY A 55 37.66 -10.33 9.86
C GLY A 55 38.05 -9.67 8.54
N SER A 56 39.33 -9.38 8.34
CA SER A 56 39.88 -8.93 7.07
C SER A 56 39.98 -10.14 6.12
N ALA A 57 39.05 -10.25 5.17
CA ALA A 57 39.08 -11.30 4.15
C ALA A 57 39.96 -10.86 2.98
N THR A 58 41.17 -11.44 2.89
CA THR A 58 42.00 -11.44 1.68
C THR A 58 41.31 -12.24 0.58
N ILE A 59 40.91 -11.56 -0.48
CA ILE A 59 40.38 -12.16 -1.71
C ILE A 59 41.54 -12.79 -2.49
N SER A 60 41.61 -14.12 -2.52
CA SER A 60 42.51 -14.85 -3.41
C SER A 60 41.85 -15.08 -4.78
N LEU A 61 42.53 -14.63 -5.81
CA LEU A 61 42.16 -14.72 -7.23
C LEU A 61 42.20 -16.17 -7.73
N PRO A 62 41.14 -16.73 -8.35
CA PRO A 62 41.18 -18.07 -8.91
C PRO A 62 42.02 -18.10 -10.20
N THR A 63 43.00 -19.01 -10.22
CA THR A 63 43.84 -19.30 -11.38
C THR A 63 43.05 -20.12 -12.39
N ALA A 64 42.82 -19.56 -13.58
CA ALA A 64 42.15 -20.23 -14.69
C ALA A 64 43.02 -21.39 -15.21
N SER A 65 42.50 -22.61 -15.12
CA SER A 65 43.10 -23.79 -15.77
C SER A 65 42.61 -23.87 -17.22
N ALA A 66 43.53 -23.78 -18.16
CA ALA A 66 43.26 -24.02 -19.58
C ALA A 66 43.06 -25.53 -19.82
N VAL A 67 41.83 -25.92 -20.15
CA VAL A 67 41.51 -27.29 -20.59
C VAL A 67 41.67 -27.35 -22.11
N THR A 68 42.69 -28.07 -22.56
CA THR A 68 42.93 -28.39 -23.97
C THR A 68 42.05 -29.58 -24.38
N ASN A 69 41.03 -29.32 -25.18
CA ASN A 69 40.19 -30.37 -25.76
C ASN A 69 40.80 -30.87 -27.08
N THR A 70 41.17 -32.15 -27.09
CA THR A 70 41.64 -32.91 -28.25
C THR A 70 40.46 -33.25 -29.18
N PRO A 71 40.54 -32.99 -30.49
CA PRO A 71 39.49 -33.39 -31.42
C PRO A 71 39.56 -34.91 -31.68
N VAL A 72 38.52 -35.63 -31.28
CA VAL A 72 38.31 -37.04 -31.64
C VAL A 72 37.63 -37.10 -33.01
N ALA A 73 38.22 -37.83 -33.94
CA ALA A 73 37.69 -38.02 -35.28
C ALA A 73 36.41 -38.88 -35.24
N THR A 74 35.27 -38.24 -35.50
CA THR A 74 33.97 -38.90 -35.60
C THR A 74 33.81 -39.56 -36.97
N SER A 75 33.61 -40.87 -36.98
CA SER A 75 33.33 -41.63 -38.21
C SER A 75 31.93 -41.33 -38.73
N THR A 76 31.84 -40.87 -39.98
CA THR A 76 30.58 -40.60 -40.68
C THR A 76 29.93 -41.91 -41.13
N ILE A 77 28.84 -42.31 -40.47
CA ILE A 77 27.97 -43.40 -40.91
C ILE A 77 26.94 -42.82 -41.87
N ILE A 78 26.97 -43.24 -43.13
CA ILE A 78 25.96 -42.91 -44.14
C ILE A 78 24.74 -43.80 -43.86
N MET A 79 23.70 -43.22 -43.26
CA MET A 79 22.42 -43.90 -43.08
C MET A 79 21.55 -43.73 -44.32
N THR A 80 21.14 -44.87 -44.88
CA THR A 80 20.18 -44.98 -45.98
C THR A 80 18.80 -44.56 -45.48
N SER A 81 18.21 -43.53 -46.10
CA SER A 81 16.89 -42.99 -45.75
C SER A 81 15.78 -43.99 -46.10
N THR A 82 15.28 -44.70 -45.09
CA THR A 82 14.02 -45.44 -45.16
C THR A 82 12.88 -44.44 -44.97
N LYS A 83 11.96 -44.36 -45.94
CA LYS A 83 10.74 -43.53 -45.84
C LYS A 83 9.91 -43.99 -44.63
N SER A 84 10.06 -43.27 -43.52
CA SER A 84 9.27 -43.45 -42.31
C SER A 84 7.82 -43.05 -42.61
N PRO A 85 6.81 -43.81 -42.16
CA PRO A 85 5.42 -43.42 -42.28
C PRO A 85 5.22 -42.05 -41.62
N LEU A 86 4.41 -41.22 -42.27
CA LEU A 86 4.06 -39.88 -41.82
C LEU A 86 3.50 -39.99 -40.38
N PRO A 87 4.13 -39.38 -39.36
CA PRO A 87 3.65 -39.46 -38.00
C PRO A 87 2.23 -38.88 -37.95
N SER A 88 1.28 -39.69 -37.52
CA SER A 88 -0.08 -39.24 -37.23
C SER A 88 0.01 -38.10 -36.22
N SER A 89 -0.51 -36.92 -36.58
CA SER A 89 -0.52 -35.77 -35.68
C SER A 89 -1.07 -36.18 -34.32
N PRO A 90 -0.35 -35.91 -33.21
CA PRO A 90 -0.89 -36.17 -31.89
C PRO A 90 -2.21 -35.40 -31.72
N PRO A 91 -3.18 -35.96 -30.97
CA PRO A 91 -4.42 -35.25 -30.70
C PRO A 91 -4.08 -33.87 -30.12
N ILE A 92 -4.62 -32.82 -30.74
CA ILE A 92 -4.48 -31.45 -30.25
C ILE A 92 -5.01 -31.46 -28.81
N ALA A 93 -4.13 -31.19 -27.86
CA ALA A 93 -4.52 -31.11 -26.45
C ALA A 93 -5.63 -30.07 -26.34
N THR A 94 -6.80 -30.50 -25.92
CA THR A 94 -7.92 -29.60 -25.69
C THR A 94 -7.56 -28.77 -24.47
N ALA A 95 -7.40 -27.46 -24.65
CA ALA A 95 -7.10 -26.54 -23.55
C ALA A 95 -8.16 -26.72 -22.46
N THR A 96 -7.73 -27.19 -21.29
CA THR A 96 -8.62 -27.28 -20.14
C THR A 96 -8.83 -25.87 -19.63
N SER A 97 -10.07 -25.40 -19.60
CA SER A 97 -10.37 -24.07 -19.06
C SER A 97 -9.97 -24.02 -17.59
N VAL A 98 -9.13 -23.05 -17.20
CA VAL A 98 -8.80 -22.79 -15.79
C VAL A 98 -10.11 -22.47 -15.06
N PRO A 99 -10.44 -23.16 -13.95
CA PRO A 99 -11.62 -22.87 -13.16
C PRO A 99 -11.62 -21.40 -12.79
N THR A 100 -12.69 -20.71 -13.15
CA THR A 100 -12.75 -19.27 -12.91
C THR A 100 -13.44 -19.02 -11.59
N LEU A 101 -12.76 -18.30 -10.68
CA LEU A 101 -13.32 -18.00 -9.36
C LEU A 101 -14.67 -17.26 -9.50
N THR A 102 -15.58 -17.59 -8.58
CA THR A 102 -16.77 -16.79 -8.27
C THR A 102 -16.37 -15.51 -7.53
N PHE A 103 -17.27 -14.54 -7.41
CA PHE A 103 -16.97 -13.29 -6.70
C PHE A 103 -16.65 -13.54 -5.22
N ALA A 104 -17.45 -14.39 -4.54
CA ALA A 104 -17.19 -14.76 -3.15
C ALA A 104 -15.84 -15.47 -2.96
N GLU A 105 -15.44 -16.37 -3.87
CA GLU A 105 -14.11 -17.00 -3.84
C GLU A 105 -12.99 -15.98 -4.08
N GLY A 106 -13.21 -15.03 -5.00
CA GLY A 106 -12.28 -13.92 -5.25
C GLY A 106 -12.08 -13.04 -4.01
N GLU A 107 -13.15 -12.70 -3.29
CA GLU A 107 -13.07 -11.90 -2.06
C GLU A 107 -12.32 -12.64 -0.96
N MET A 108 -12.58 -13.94 -0.76
CA MET A 108 -11.83 -14.76 0.21
C MET A 108 -10.34 -14.84 -0.14
N LEU A 109 -10.02 -14.97 -1.43
CA LEU A 109 -8.63 -14.96 -1.89
C LEU A 109 -7.95 -13.61 -1.61
N ILE A 110 -8.63 -12.49 -1.85
CA ILE A 110 -8.07 -11.16 -1.53
C ILE A 110 -7.82 -11.02 -0.03
N GLN A 111 -8.76 -11.46 0.82
CA GLN A 111 -8.56 -11.48 2.28
C GLN A 111 -7.33 -12.29 2.68
N GLU A 112 -7.16 -13.49 2.10
CA GLU A 112 -6.01 -14.36 2.37
C GLU A 112 -4.70 -13.72 1.92
N LEU A 113 -4.66 -13.16 0.71
CA LEU A 113 -3.48 -12.48 0.16
C LEU A 113 -3.12 -11.22 0.95
N MET A 114 -4.10 -10.48 1.47
CA MET A 114 -3.82 -9.31 2.32
C MET A 114 -3.35 -9.70 3.71
N ALA A 115 -3.88 -10.80 4.27
CA ALA A 115 -3.48 -11.29 5.59
C ALA A 115 -2.09 -11.94 5.59
N THR A 116 -1.74 -12.66 4.52
CA THR A 116 -0.49 -13.44 4.45
C THR A 116 0.60 -12.75 3.63
N ASN A 117 0.22 -11.92 2.68
CA ASN A 117 1.09 -11.38 1.62
C ASN A 117 1.99 -12.44 0.96
N GLU A 118 1.56 -13.71 0.93
CA GLU A 118 2.38 -14.86 0.50
C GLU A 118 3.74 -14.93 1.22
N GLU A 119 3.74 -14.66 2.53
CA GLU A 119 4.94 -14.62 3.39
C GLU A 119 5.99 -13.58 2.94
N CYS A 120 5.56 -12.58 2.18
CA CYS A 120 6.42 -11.51 1.67
C CYS A 120 6.27 -10.22 2.49
N GLN A 121 7.34 -9.46 2.63
CA GLN A 121 7.31 -8.08 3.17
C GLN A 121 7.65 -7.10 2.04
N LEU A 122 7.33 -5.81 2.20
CA LEU A 122 7.74 -4.82 1.20
C LEU A 122 9.28 -4.83 1.06
N PRO A 123 9.84 -4.69 -0.16
CA PRO A 123 9.21 -4.26 -1.42
C PRO A 123 8.69 -5.41 -2.31
N CYS A 124 7.94 -6.35 -1.74
CA CYS A 124 7.23 -7.40 -2.46
C CYS A 124 5.72 -7.35 -2.20
N TRP A 125 4.93 -7.73 -3.19
CA TRP A 125 3.47 -7.73 -3.12
C TRP A 125 2.89 -9.06 -3.60
N TRP A 126 2.17 -9.76 -2.72
CA TRP A 126 1.61 -11.10 -2.95
C TRP A 126 2.64 -12.06 -3.53
N GLY A 127 3.87 -12.01 -2.99
CA GLY A 127 5.03 -12.79 -3.40
C GLY A 127 5.61 -12.43 -4.79
N ILE A 128 5.26 -11.28 -5.37
CA ILE A 128 5.88 -10.74 -6.58
C ILE A 128 6.98 -9.75 -6.18
N HIS A 129 8.19 -9.96 -6.68
CA HIS A 129 9.35 -9.16 -6.37
C HIS A 129 9.71 -8.21 -7.51
N ILE A 130 10.34 -7.09 -7.16
CA ILE A 130 11.10 -6.30 -8.13
C ILE A 130 12.21 -7.18 -8.71
N GLY A 131 12.30 -7.21 -10.04
CA GLY A 131 13.19 -8.06 -10.83
C GLY A 131 12.53 -9.31 -11.41
N ASP A 132 11.30 -9.66 -11.00
CA ASP A 132 10.60 -10.83 -11.55
C ASP A 132 10.23 -10.61 -13.03
N PRO A 133 10.35 -11.64 -13.90
CA PRO A 133 9.88 -11.55 -15.27
C PRO A 133 8.37 -11.29 -15.33
N LEU A 134 7.92 -10.38 -16.20
CA LEU A 134 6.50 -10.02 -16.32
C LEU A 134 5.61 -11.22 -16.70
N GLU A 135 6.15 -12.16 -17.48
CA GLU A 135 5.47 -13.41 -17.83
C GLU A 135 5.12 -14.23 -16.57
N ASN A 136 6.05 -14.33 -15.62
CA ASN A 136 5.83 -15.05 -14.36
C ASN A 136 4.76 -14.37 -13.51
N VAL A 137 4.72 -13.04 -13.52
CA VAL A 137 3.67 -12.27 -12.82
C VAL A 137 2.28 -12.60 -13.39
N GLY A 138 2.15 -12.62 -14.72
CA GLY A 138 0.90 -13.00 -15.39
C GLY A 138 0.49 -14.43 -15.07
N GLN A 139 1.44 -15.37 -15.07
CA GLN A 139 1.19 -16.76 -14.69
C GLN A 139 0.70 -16.85 -13.23
N LYS A 140 1.31 -16.09 -12.31
CA LYS A 140 0.92 -16.09 -10.90
C LYS A 140 -0.54 -15.65 -10.70
N PHE A 141 -0.98 -14.59 -11.37
CA PHE A 141 -2.39 -14.18 -11.30
C PHE A 141 -3.35 -15.19 -11.93
N ASN A 142 -2.93 -15.90 -12.98
CA ASN A 142 -3.69 -17.00 -13.56
C ASN A 142 -3.79 -18.19 -12.58
N ASP A 143 -2.72 -18.51 -11.88
CA ASP A 143 -2.67 -19.58 -10.88
C ASP A 143 -3.57 -19.27 -9.67
N PHE A 144 -3.66 -18.00 -9.30
CA PHE A 144 -4.65 -17.50 -8.34
C PHE A 144 -6.09 -17.57 -8.87
N GLY A 145 -6.33 -17.83 -10.16
CA GLY A 145 -7.66 -17.80 -10.75
C GLY A 145 -8.26 -16.38 -10.87
N MET A 146 -7.42 -15.34 -10.75
CA MET A 146 -7.85 -13.96 -10.91
C MET A 146 -8.08 -13.61 -12.38
N ARG A 147 -9.13 -12.82 -12.63
CA ARG A 147 -9.44 -12.31 -13.98
C ARG A 147 -8.85 -10.93 -14.18
N GLY A 148 -8.71 -10.52 -15.44
CA GLY A 148 -8.41 -9.13 -15.78
C GLY A 148 -6.92 -8.78 -15.87
N TRP A 149 -6.02 -9.75 -15.69
CA TRP A 149 -4.63 -9.58 -16.09
C TRP A 149 -4.56 -9.20 -17.57
N ASN A 150 -3.87 -8.11 -17.85
CA ASN A 150 -3.62 -7.67 -19.21
C ASN A 150 -2.22 -7.10 -19.33
N THR A 151 -1.65 -7.23 -20.52
CA THR A 151 -0.38 -6.60 -20.91
C THR A 151 -0.63 -5.60 -22.03
N ARG A 152 -0.01 -4.44 -21.96
CA ARG A 152 -0.05 -3.41 -23.00
C ARG A 152 1.33 -2.80 -23.19
N THR A 153 1.54 -2.02 -24.25
CA THR A 153 2.78 -1.24 -24.39
C THR A 153 2.85 -0.18 -23.29
N SER A 154 4.02 -0.05 -22.68
CA SER A 154 4.35 0.92 -21.65
C SER A 154 4.12 2.35 -22.15
N ASN A 155 3.65 3.21 -21.25
CA ASN A 155 3.48 4.64 -21.53
C ASN A 155 4.79 5.43 -21.46
N LEU A 156 5.91 4.78 -21.15
CA LEU A 156 7.25 5.37 -21.16
C LEU A 156 7.77 5.70 -22.57
N GLY A 157 7.15 5.15 -23.61
CA GLY A 157 7.57 5.39 -25.00
C GLY A 157 8.84 4.64 -25.43
N ASP A 158 9.34 3.76 -24.58
CA ASP A 158 10.48 2.84 -24.82
C ASP A 158 10.07 1.56 -25.59
N GLY A 159 8.77 1.32 -25.74
CA GLY A 159 8.21 0.13 -26.37
C GLY A 159 8.19 -1.11 -25.46
N SER A 160 8.54 -0.98 -24.18
CA SER A 160 8.46 -2.08 -23.21
C SER A 160 6.99 -2.47 -22.96
N LEU A 161 6.76 -3.65 -22.38
CA LEU A 161 5.42 -4.07 -21.96
C LEU A 161 5.15 -3.59 -20.53
N MET A 162 3.90 -3.30 -20.22
CA MET A 162 3.43 -3.10 -18.86
C MET A 162 2.29 -4.08 -18.57
N GLY A 163 2.27 -4.60 -17.36
CA GLY A 163 1.18 -5.45 -16.85
C GLY A 163 0.19 -4.62 -16.03
N SER A 164 -1.07 -5.02 -16.02
CA SER A 164 -2.02 -4.50 -15.06
C SER A 164 -3.09 -5.52 -14.68
N ILE A 165 -3.58 -5.41 -13.45
CA ILE A 165 -4.74 -6.14 -12.96
C ILE A 165 -5.57 -5.22 -12.07
N THR A 166 -6.89 -5.38 -12.14
CA THR A 166 -7.83 -4.76 -11.21
C THR A 166 -8.67 -5.85 -10.57
N THR A 167 -8.68 -5.87 -9.25
CA THR A 167 -9.40 -6.83 -8.42
C THR A 167 -10.00 -6.11 -7.21
N GLY A 168 -10.59 -6.84 -6.27
CA GLY A 168 -11.12 -6.29 -5.02
C GLY A 168 -12.49 -6.87 -4.69
N TYR A 169 -13.27 -6.09 -3.96
CA TYR A 169 -14.57 -6.51 -3.45
C TYR A 169 -15.71 -6.06 -4.33
N TYR A 170 -16.63 -6.98 -4.64
CA TYR A 170 -17.59 -6.82 -5.72
C TYR A 170 -19.04 -6.95 -5.22
N ASP A 171 -19.86 -5.95 -5.52
CA ASP A 171 -21.29 -6.03 -5.31
C ASP A 171 -21.95 -6.65 -6.56
N GLU A 172 -22.43 -7.89 -6.43
CA GLU A 172 -23.10 -8.58 -7.53
C GLU A 172 -24.38 -7.90 -8.01
N ALA A 173 -25.12 -7.24 -7.11
CA ALA A 173 -26.40 -6.61 -7.45
C ALA A 173 -26.19 -5.31 -8.25
N GLU A 174 -25.13 -4.57 -7.92
CA GLU A 174 -24.79 -3.32 -8.58
C GLU A 174 -23.76 -3.46 -9.71
N HIS A 175 -23.19 -4.66 -9.85
CA HIS A 175 -22.16 -5.00 -10.82
C HIS A 175 -20.90 -4.12 -10.75
N LEU A 176 -20.48 -3.73 -9.54
CA LEU A 176 -19.36 -2.80 -9.34
C LEU A 176 -18.43 -3.23 -8.19
N LEU A 177 -17.15 -2.82 -8.30
CA LEU A 177 -16.19 -2.96 -7.22
C LEU A 177 -16.40 -1.84 -6.20
N TYR A 178 -16.74 -2.16 -4.96
CA TYR A 178 -16.91 -1.15 -3.92
C TYR A 178 -15.60 -0.81 -3.19
N LEU A 179 -14.66 -1.75 -3.19
CA LEU A 179 -13.27 -1.55 -2.81
C LEU A 179 -12.39 -2.15 -3.91
N GLY A 180 -11.83 -1.30 -4.76
CA GLY A 180 -11.00 -1.71 -5.89
C GLY A 180 -9.52 -1.64 -5.57
N VAL A 181 -8.77 -2.69 -5.94
CA VAL A 181 -7.31 -2.78 -5.89
C VAL A 181 -6.80 -2.82 -7.34
N SER A 182 -6.06 -1.80 -7.74
CA SER A 182 -5.42 -1.73 -9.06
C SER A 182 -3.93 -1.87 -8.90
N ILE A 183 -3.33 -2.83 -9.64
CA ILE A 183 -1.90 -3.07 -9.64
C ILE A 183 -1.38 -2.84 -11.06
N ASN A 184 -0.35 -2.02 -11.19
CA ASN A 184 0.33 -1.74 -12.46
C ASN A 184 1.80 -2.11 -12.33
N PHE A 185 2.33 -2.78 -13.34
CA PHE A 185 3.72 -3.24 -13.41
C PHE A 185 4.38 -2.60 -14.61
N HIS A 186 5.50 -1.91 -14.39
CA HIS A 186 6.36 -1.39 -15.43
C HIS A 186 7.64 -2.21 -15.45
N VAL A 187 8.14 -2.52 -16.64
CA VAL A 187 9.27 -3.41 -16.82
C VAL A 187 10.47 -2.69 -17.40
N ASN A 188 11.65 -3.17 -17.03
CA ASN A 188 12.91 -2.85 -17.68
C ASN A 188 13.56 -4.18 -18.09
N ASN A 189 13.85 -4.35 -19.39
CA ASN A 189 14.32 -5.62 -19.96
C ASN A 189 13.44 -6.83 -19.56
N ASP A 190 12.13 -6.71 -19.75
CA ASP A 190 11.10 -7.73 -19.45
C ASP A 190 10.92 -8.11 -17.97
N ASN A 191 11.68 -7.51 -17.06
CA ASN A 191 11.59 -7.71 -15.62
C ASN A 191 10.87 -6.53 -14.96
N VAL A 192 9.99 -6.81 -13.98
CA VAL A 192 9.31 -5.79 -13.19
C VAL A 192 10.33 -4.92 -12.50
N ASP A 193 10.30 -3.63 -12.79
CA ASP A 193 11.25 -2.66 -12.23
C ASP A 193 10.54 -1.60 -11.39
N TYR A 194 9.24 -1.43 -11.62
CA TYR A 194 8.34 -0.60 -10.82
C TYR A 194 6.95 -1.23 -10.75
N MET A 195 6.36 -1.22 -9.55
CA MET A 195 5.04 -1.73 -9.25
C MET A 195 4.24 -0.67 -8.49
N ARG A 196 3.03 -0.36 -8.95
CA ARG A 196 2.10 0.55 -8.27
C ARG A 196 0.85 -0.18 -7.86
N ILE A 197 0.59 -0.22 -6.57
CA ILE A 197 -0.59 -0.78 -5.93
C ILE A 197 -1.44 0.39 -5.43
N ALA A 198 -2.66 0.54 -5.94
CA ALA A 198 -3.58 1.57 -5.50
C ALA A 198 -4.88 0.92 -5.05
N VAL A 199 -5.36 1.32 -3.88
CA VAL A 199 -6.67 0.94 -3.38
C VAL A 199 -7.57 2.16 -3.30
N SER A 200 -8.79 2.00 -3.81
CA SER A 200 -9.80 3.05 -3.82
C SER A 200 -11.15 2.50 -3.40
N ARG A 201 -11.81 3.21 -2.49
CA ARG A 201 -13.21 2.99 -2.14
C ARG A 201 -14.11 3.82 -3.04
N LEU A 202 -15.29 3.29 -3.39
CA LEU A 202 -16.31 4.07 -4.11
C LEU A 202 -16.92 5.18 -3.24
N SER A 203 -17.05 4.95 -1.94
CA SER A 203 -17.53 5.93 -0.98
C SER A 203 -16.91 5.68 0.39
N SER A 204 -16.98 6.67 1.29
CA SER A 204 -16.53 6.52 2.68
C SER A 204 -17.33 5.47 3.46
N GLU A 205 -18.61 5.28 3.13
CA GLU A 205 -19.49 4.34 3.83
C GLU A 205 -19.36 2.89 3.35
N ARG A 206 -19.00 2.67 2.08
CA ARG A 206 -18.97 1.33 1.48
C ARG A 206 -17.53 0.85 1.30
N GLY A 207 -17.22 -0.34 1.83
CA GLY A 207 -15.88 -0.92 1.77
C GLY A 207 -14.95 -0.46 2.88
N GLU A 208 -15.44 0.34 3.83
CA GLU A 208 -14.65 0.77 4.99
C GLU A 208 -14.24 -0.42 5.88
N PRO A 209 -15.14 -1.36 6.26
CA PRO A 209 -14.74 -2.48 7.10
C PRO A 209 -13.68 -3.39 6.44
N GLU A 210 -13.80 -3.63 5.13
CA GLU A 210 -12.83 -4.40 4.37
C GLU A 210 -11.51 -3.64 4.25
N PHE A 211 -11.54 -2.33 4.01
CA PHE A 211 -10.36 -1.49 3.96
C PHE A 211 -9.61 -1.47 5.29
N ALA A 212 -10.32 -1.19 6.39
CA ALA A 212 -9.75 -1.18 7.74
C ALA A 212 -9.13 -2.53 8.11
N ARG A 213 -9.82 -3.64 7.83
CA ARG A 213 -9.33 -4.99 8.13
C ARG A 213 -8.09 -5.36 7.30
N ASP A 214 -8.14 -5.16 5.99
CA ASP A 214 -7.15 -5.74 5.08
C ASP A 214 -5.93 -4.85 4.88
N TRP A 215 -6.07 -3.53 5.06
CA TRP A 215 -5.01 -2.57 4.83
C TRP A 215 -4.33 -2.04 6.11
N GLN A 216 -4.73 -2.53 7.29
CA GLN A 216 -4.16 -2.10 8.58
C GLN A 216 -2.63 -2.19 8.66
N ASN A 217 -2.03 -3.20 8.01
CA ASN A 217 -0.57 -3.38 8.01
C ASN A 217 0.15 -2.32 7.16
N TYR A 218 -0.59 -1.56 6.35
CA TYR A 218 -0.07 -0.51 5.49
C TYR A 218 -0.49 0.90 5.95
N PHE A 219 -1.15 1.00 7.11
CA PHE A 219 -1.43 2.28 7.75
C PHE A 219 -0.15 2.93 8.28
N LEU A 220 -0.24 4.23 8.53
CA LEU A 220 0.93 5.07 8.76
C LEU A 220 1.78 4.57 9.93
N THR A 221 1.17 4.26 11.07
CA THR A 221 1.90 3.76 12.24
C THR A 221 2.52 2.39 12.00
N SER A 222 1.79 1.47 11.37
CA SER A 222 2.30 0.14 10.98
C SER A 222 3.54 0.25 10.09
N ILE A 223 3.48 1.11 9.07
CA ILE A 223 4.60 1.35 8.16
C ILE A 223 5.80 1.95 8.88
N LEU A 224 5.60 2.94 9.75
CA LEU A 224 6.69 3.54 10.52
C LEU A 224 7.28 2.55 11.52
N GLN A 225 6.47 1.67 12.10
CA GLN A 225 6.93 0.63 13.02
C GLN A 225 7.78 -0.43 12.31
N ASP A 226 7.34 -0.89 11.14
CA ASP A 226 7.98 -2.00 10.42
C ASP A 226 9.22 -1.56 9.63
N TYR A 227 9.19 -0.37 9.03
CA TYR A 227 10.26 0.12 8.14
C TYR A 227 11.09 1.25 8.75
N GLY A 228 10.72 1.74 9.93
CA GLY A 228 11.43 2.79 10.65
C GLY A 228 11.21 4.18 10.06
N LYS A 229 12.19 5.06 10.25
CA LYS A 229 12.10 6.45 9.80
C LYS A 229 12.26 6.52 8.27
N PRO A 230 11.32 7.12 7.52
CA PRO A 230 11.46 7.31 6.09
C PRO A 230 12.64 8.22 5.76
N THR A 231 13.18 8.11 4.55
CA THR A 231 14.25 8.99 4.05
C THR A 231 13.72 10.40 3.80
N GLN A 232 12.48 10.50 3.29
CA GLN A 232 11.83 11.76 2.95
C GLN A 232 10.33 11.67 3.23
N VAL A 233 9.73 12.80 3.62
CA VAL A 233 8.29 12.94 3.81
C VAL A 233 7.81 14.18 3.08
N TYR A 234 6.73 14.03 2.32
CA TYR A 234 6.10 15.11 1.59
C TYR A 234 4.66 15.29 2.03
N LEU A 235 4.25 16.54 2.20
CA LEU A 235 2.88 16.94 2.43
C LEU A 235 2.45 17.89 1.33
N ARG A 236 1.49 17.45 0.51
CA ARG A 236 1.02 18.20 -0.65
C ARG A 236 -0.47 18.41 -0.61
N LEU A 237 -0.88 19.60 -1.05
CA LEU A 237 -2.26 19.88 -1.39
C LEU A 237 -2.46 19.54 -2.87
N ARG A 238 -3.24 18.49 -3.20
CA ARG A 238 -3.56 18.18 -4.60
C ARG A 238 -4.55 19.22 -5.12
N SER A 239 -4.19 19.82 -6.26
CA SER A 239 -4.97 20.88 -6.89
C SER A 239 -6.37 20.39 -7.24
N ILE A 240 -7.35 21.24 -6.92
CA ILE A 240 -8.78 21.05 -7.11
C ILE A 240 -9.10 21.32 -8.58
N SER A 241 -8.65 20.47 -9.50
CA SER A 241 -9.00 20.61 -10.93
C SER A 241 -10.41 20.12 -11.25
N ASP A 242 -11.10 19.50 -10.28
CA ASP A 242 -12.49 19.05 -10.36
C ASP A 242 -13.31 19.77 -9.27
N PRO A 243 -14.64 19.95 -9.40
CA PRO A 243 -15.49 20.54 -8.37
C PRO A 243 -15.72 19.58 -7.20
N THR A 244 -14.70 18.81 -6.80
CA THR A 244 -14.69 18.06 -5.55
C THR A 244 -14.85 19.06 -4.40
N PRO A 245 -15.85 18.87 -3.52
CA PRO A 245 -16.19 19.86 -2.50
C PRO A 245 -15.10 20.05 -1.44
N ALA A 246 -14.23 19.06 -1.27
CA ALA A 246 -13.12 19.07 -0.32
C ALA A 246 -11.78 18.96 -1.06
N PRO A 247 -10.76 19.77 -0.71
CA PRO A 247 -9.42 19.59 -1.21
C PRO A 247 -8.77 18.35 -0.58
N ILE A 248 -7.81 17.76 -1.29
CA ILE A 248 -7.16 16.52 -0.87
C ILE A 248 -5.72 16.81 -0.47
N TYR A 249 -5.35 16.39 0.73
CA TYR A 249 -3.96 16.32 1.14
C TYR A 249 -3.37 14.97 0.79
N SER A 250 -2.10 14.98 0.38
CA SER A 250 -1.32 13.80 0.03
C SER A 250 -0.08 13.80 0.92
N LEU A 251 -0.02 12.86 1.87
CA LEU A 251 1.15 12.57 2.69
C LEU A 251 1.90 11.40 2.06
N SER A 252 3.12 11.63 1.61
CA SER A 252 3.97 10.61 0.97
C SER A 252 5.21 10.33 1.82
N LEU A 253 5.46 9.05 2.11
CA LEU A 253 6.65 8.56 2.81
C LEU A 253 7.52 7.82 1.80
N LEU A 254 8.81 8.19 1.69
CA LEU A 254 9.75 7.55 0.77
C LEU A 254 10.89 6.88 1.55
N TYR A 255 11.12 5.61 1.24
CA TYR A 255 12.19 4.75 1.75
C TYR A 255 13.08 4.37 0.56
N LEU A 256 13.94 5.31 0.16
CA LEU A 256 14.65 5.25 -1.13
C LEU A 256 15.57 4.04 -1.24
N GLU A 257 16.28 3.71 -0.17
CA GLU A 257 17.20 2.57 -0.14
C GLU A 257 16.46 1.23 -0.17
N GLN A 258 15.22 1.18 0.32
CA GLN A 258 14.37 0.00 0.36
C GLN A 258 13.52 -0.16 -0.90
N GLY A 259 13.43 0.87 -1.75
CA GLY A 259 12.59 0.84 -2.94
C GLY A 259 11.09 0.92 -2.63
N ILE A 260 10.70 1.67 -1.60
CA ILE A 260 9.30 1.78 -1.15
C ILE A 260 8.88 3.25 -1.12
N SER A 261 7.69 3.54 -1.63
CA SER A 261 6.99 4.82 -1.47
C SER A 261 5.54 4.54 -1.13
N ILE A 262 5.00 5.21 -0.10
CA ILE A 262 3.60 5.05 0.31
C ILE A 262 2.95 6.43 0.39
N THR A 263 1.76 6.57 -0.18
CA THR A 263 1.03 7.83 -0.24
C THR A 263 -0.39 7.66 0.31
N TYR A 264 -0.69 8.45 1.33
CA TYR A 264 -1.99 8.57 1.95
C TYR A 264 -2.70 9.82 1.42
N ASN A 265 -3.88 9.67 0.83
CA ASN A 265 -4.73 10.78 0.41
C ASN A 265 -5.87 10.98 1.40
N LEU A 266 -5.96 12.17 1.97
CA LEU A 266 -6.92 12.54 3.01
C LEU A 266 -7.75 13.74 2.57
N GLU A 267 -9.03 13.73 2.88
CA GLU A 267 -9.92 14.87 2.65
C GLU A 267 -9.63 15.97 3.67
N GLY A 268 -9.41 17.19 3.18
CA GLY A 268 -9.31 18.39 4.00
C GLY A 268 -10.69 19.02 4.22
N VAL A 269 -10.85 19.70 5.35
CA VAL A 269 -12.08 20.41 5.74
C VAL A 269 -11.82 21.92 5.71
N TRP A 270 -12.70 22.65 5.03
CA TRP A 270 -12.70 24.10 5.08
C TRP A 270 -13.22 24.60 6.43
N LEU A 271 -12.45 25.47 7.07
CA LEU A 271 -12.87 26.18 8.27
C LEU A 271 -13.60 27.48 7.89
N ASP A 272 -14.40 28.04 8.80
CA ASP A 272 -15.22 29.25 8.59
C ASP A 272 -14.43 30.49 8.12
N ASN A 273 -13.11 30.50 8.37
CA ASN A 273 -12.18 31.58 8.00
C ASN A 273 -11.48 31.34 6.66
N ASN A 274 -11.94 30.39 5.84
CA ASN A 274 -11.32 30.00 4.58
C ASN A 274 -9.89 29.43 4.75
N GLN A 275 -9.54 28.97 5.96
CA GLN A 275 -8.38 28.12 6.17
C GLN A 275 -8.73 26.67 5.87
N LEU A 276 -7.74 25.94 5.38
CA LEU A 276 -7.89 24.54 5.11
C LEU A 276 -7.23 23.73 6.22
N ARG A 277 -7.98 22.80 6.81
CA ARG A 277 -7.50 21.87 7.82
C ARG A 277 -7.47 20.44 7.28
N ALA A 278 -6.45 19.67 7.61
CA ALA A 278 -6.48 18.22 7.51
C ALA A 278 -6.04 17.57 8.82
N GLU A 279 -6.58 16.39 9.07
CA GLU A 279 -6.29 15.58 10.24
C GLU A 279 -5.62 14.28 9.77
N PHE A 280 -4.40 14.05 10.24
CA PHE A 280 -3.62 12.85 9.95
C PHE A 280 -3.66 11.95 11.18
N CYS A 281 -4.54 10.95 11.15
CA CYS A 281 -4.75 10.02 12.26
C CYS A 281 -3.85 8.78 12.14
N SER A 282 -3.61 8.09 13.25
CA SER A 282 -2.80 6.87 13.27
C SER A 282 -3.41 5.73 12.44
N ASP A 283 -4.73 5.57 12.49
CA ASP A 283 -5.49 4.49 11.86
C ASP A 283 -5.81 4.76 10.38
N MET A 284 -5.73 6.01 9.93
CA MET A 284 -5.91 6.38 8.52
C MET A 284 -7.17 5.80 7.85
N GLU A 285 -8.22 5.46 8.62
CA GLU A 285 -9.47 4.84 8.13
C GLU A 285 -10.18 5.73 7.08
N ASN A 286 -9.92 7.03 7.12
CA ASN A 286 -10.45 8.03 6.18
C ASN A 286 -9.57 8.24 4.94
N THR A 287 -8.47 7.51 4.79
CA THR A 287 -7.61 7.61 3.60
C THR A 287 -8.30 7.00 2.39
N ASN A 288 -8.38 7.75 1.29
CA ASN A 288 -8.85 7.25 0.01
C ASN A 288 -8.39 8.16 -1.15
N PRO A 289 -7.60 7.66 -2.13
CA PRO A 289 -6.98 6.35 -2.19
C PRO A 289 -5.72 6.22 -1.31
N LEU A 290 -5.36 4.99 -0.96
CA LEU A 290 -4.02 4.63 -0.47
C LEU A 290 -3.22 4.05 -1.63
N GLU A 291 -1.96 4.48 -1.76
CA GLU A 291 -1.09 4.07 -2.85
C GLU A 291 0.27 3.61 -2.32
N ILE A 292 0.72 2.45 -2.78
CA ILE A 292 2.04 1.88 -2.50
C ILE A 292 2.75 1.73 -3.85
N SER A 293 3.98 2.23 -3.93
CA SER A 293 4.86 2.08 -5.07
C SER A 293 6.13 1.36 -4.63
N LEU A 294 6.45 0.27 -5.33
CA LEU A 294 7.63 -0.56 -5.11
C LEU A 294 8.52 -0.42 -6.34
N PHE A 295 9.82 -0.24 -6.17
CA PHE A 295 10.70 0.08 -7.28
C PHE A 295 12.12 -0.42 -7.05
N ASN A 296 12.86 -0.59 -8.15
CA ASN A 296 14.27 -0.88 -8.09
C ASN A 296 15.05 0.40 -7.68
N PRO A 297 15.73 0.41 -6.52
CA PRO A 297 16.46 1.60 -6.06
C PRO A 297 17.55 2.06 -7.04
N GLN A 298 18.11 1.14 -7.84
CA GLN A 298 19.16 1.45 -8.82
C GLN A 298 18.63 2.26 -10.01
N HIS A 299 17.32 2.21 -10.26
CA HIS A 299 16.66 2.90 -11.35
C HIS A 299 15.72 4.00 -10.85
N PHE A 300 15.87 4.47 -9.59
CA PHE A 300 14.98 5.48 -9.01
C PHE A 300 14.83 6.72 -9.89
N GLU A 301 15.90 7.19 -10.53
CA GLU A 301 15.85 8.36 -11.43
C GLU A 301 14.91 8.15 -12.63
N GLU A 302 14.84 6.93 -13.18
CA GLU A 302 13.95 6.57 -14.29
C GLU A 302 12.48 6.61 -13.86
N TRP A 303 12.23 6.28 -12.59
CA TRP A 303 10.90 6.24 -11.98
C TRP A 303 10.52 7.52 -11.23
N SER A 304 11.43 8.48 -11.12
CA SER A 304 11.26 9.75 -10.39
C SER A 304 10.03 10.53 -10.84
N ALA A 305 9.69 10.41 -12.13
CA ALA A 305 8.43 10.85 -12.68
C ALA A 305 7.26 10.29 -11.85
N TYR A 306 7.12 8.97 -11.71
CA TYR A 306 6.00 8.36 -10.99
C TYR A 306 5.97 8.67 -9.49
N PHE A 307 7.08 9.16 -8.92
CA PHE A 307 7.10 9.58 -7.53
C PHE A 307 6.68 11.03 -7.35
N PRO A 308 5.92 11.29 -6.29
CA PRO A 308 5.67 12.64 -5.91
C PRO A 308 6.94 13.36 -5.43
N PRO A 309 7.20 14.57 -5.94
CA PRO A 309 6.66 15.25 -7.11
C PRO A 309 7.61 15.24 -8.32
N TYR A 310 6.96 15.27 -9.47
CA TYR A 310 7.53 15.65 -10.76
C TYR A 310 8.15 17.05 -10.69
N ASP A 311 9.48 17.11 -10.79
CA ASP A 311 10.36 18.25 -11.13
C ASP A 311 9.71 19.65 -11.23
N ASP A 312 9.23 20.19 -10.11
CA ASP A 312 8.64 21.54 -10.03
C ASP A 312 9.14 22.26 -8.78
N GLU A 313 9.32 23.58 -8.86
CA GLU A 313 9.83 24.45 -7.78
C GLU A 313 8.97 24.35 -6.50
N LEU A 314 7.72 23.91 -6.65
CA LEU A 314 6.78 23.58 -5.59
C LEU A 314 7.22 22.40 -4.71
N PHE A 315 8.20 21.60 -5.12
CA PHE A 315 8.68 20.44 -4.38
C PHE A 315 9.36 20.81 -3.07
N ALA A 316 10.29 21.76 -3.11
CA ALA A 316 11.02 22.18 -1.91
C ALA A 316 10.04 22.67 -0.83
N GLN A 317 8.94 23.30 -1.26
CA GLN A 317 7.86 23.79 -0.40
C GLN A 317 6.88 22.70 0.04
N SER A 318 7.02 21.47 -0.47
CA SER A 318 6.13 20.35 -0.18
C SER A 318 6.75 19.33 0.77
N THR A 319 7.99 19.53 1.20
CA THR A 319 8.59 18.73 2.29
C THR A 319 7.77 18.91 3.56
N TRP A 320 7.73 17.86 4.38
CA TRP A 320 7.08 17.93 5.69
C TRP A 320 7.62 19.09 6.51
N GLU A 321 8.94 19.24 6.56
CA GLU A 321 9.64 20.28 7.29
C GLU A 321 9.24 21.68 6.84
N ALA A 322 9.18 21.92 5.53
CA ALA A 322 8.78 23.23 5.00
C ALA A 322 7.30 23.56 5.24
N ARG A 323 6.44 22.54 5.42
CA ARG A 323 4.99 22.72 5.59
C ARG A 323 4.54 22.83 7.04
N THR A 324 5.29 22.23 7.96
CA THR A 324 4.87 22.05 9.35
C THR A 324 5.86 22.62 10.36
N ASP A 325 7.01 23.11 9.88
CA ASP A 325 8.16 23.51 10.71
C ASP A 325 8.68 22.39 11.65
N MET A 326 8.25 21.15 11.42
CA MET A 326 8.62 19.97 12.19
C MET A 326 9.67 19.17 11.44
N ASP A 327 10.82 18.89 12.07
CA ASP A 327 11.84 18.03 11.45
C ASP A 327 11.39 16.56 11.35
N LEU A 328 12.09 15.79 10.51
CA LEU A 328 11.75 14.40 10.25
C LEU A 328 11.87 13.47 11.47
N ASP A 329 12.77 13.78 12.42
CA ASP A 329 12.88 13.03 13.67
C ASP A 329 11.65 13.27 14.54
N THR A 330 11.20 14.52 14.64
CA THR A 330 9.99 14.89 15.37
C THR A 330 8.75 14.33 14.70
N PHE A 331 8.67 14.31 13.36
CA PHE A 331 7.61 13.61 12.62
C PHE A 331 7.54 12.13 13.04
N TYR A 332 8.67 11.44 12.95
CA TYR A 332 8.74 10.02 13.25
C TYR A 332 8.35 9.73 14.70
N GLN A 333 8.93 10.46 15.67
CA GLN A 333 8.61 10.26 17.09
C GLN A 333 7.15 10.61 17.40
N THR A 334 6.61 11.68 16.79
CA THR A 334 5.21 12.04 17.01
C THR A 334 4.30 10.88 16.61
N PHE A 335 4.46 10.32 15.41
CA PHE A 335 3.63 9.20 14.97
C PHE A 335 3.91 7.87 15.68
N GLN A 336 5.09 7.68 16.27
CA GLN A 336 5.39 6.54 17.14
C GLN A 336 4.73 6.66 18.51
N ASP A 337 4.61 7.89 19.03
CA ASP A 337 4.04 8.19 20.35
C ASP A 337 2.51 8.37 20.30
N LEU A 338 1.93 8.61 19.12
CA LEU A 338 0.48 8.72 18.95
C LEU A 338 -0.19 7.41 19.40
N GLY A 339 -1.09 7.53 20.36
CA GLY A 339 -1.95 6.41 20.74
C GLY A 339 -2.90 6.02 19.60
N ASP A 340 -3.58 4.89 19.77
CA ASP A 340 -4.63 4.47 18.86
C ASP A 340 -5.67 5.60 18.71
N ARG A 341 -5.78 6.15 17.49
CA ARG A 341 -6.73 7.19 17.05
C ARG A 341 -6.41 8.63 17.40
N GLU A 342 -5.18 8.93 17.81
CA GLU A 342 -4.74 10.32 17.89
C GLU A 342 -4.39 10.87 16.49
N CYS A 343 -4.65 12.15 16.27
CA CYS A 343 -4.48 12.80 14.97
C CYS A 343 -3.64 14.08 15.08
N ILE A 344 -2.83 14.34 14.06
CA ILE A 344 -2.13 15.61 13.89
C ILE A 344 -2.94 16.51 12.97
N GLU A 345 -3.22 17.73 13.44
CA GLU A 345 -3.83 18.76 12.61
C GLU A 345 -2.76 19.51 11.82
N VAL A 346 -2.97 19.65 10.52
CA VAL A 346 -2.19 20.55 9.67
C VAL A 346 -3.12 21.60 9.07
N THR A 347 -2.72 22.86 9.17
CA THR A 347 -3.42 24.00 8.58
C THR A 347 -2.53 24.69 7.54
N ASN A 348 -3.14 25.15 6.46
CA ASN A 348 -2.46 25.89 5.38
C ASN A 348 -3.04 27.30 5.24
#